data_AF-A0A534VRX5-F1
#
_entry.id   AF-A0A534VRX5-F1
#
_cell.length_a   1.000
_cell.length_b   1.000
_cell.length_c   1.000
_cell.angle_alpha   90.00
_cell.angle_beta   90.00
_cell.angle_gamma   90.00
#
_symmetry.space_group_name_H-M   'P 1'
#
loop_
_entity.id
_entity.type
_entity.pdbx_description
1 polymer ?
#
loop_
_entity_poly.entity_id
_entity_poly.type
_entity_poly.pdbx_seq_one_letter_code
_entity_poly.pdbx_strand_id
1 'polypeptide(L)'
;MTGIALLCAAAAVAEPALREAQAAAQRAAGGTAADDAGRTARLRRSHWAPLLRGELLRRDDLHSRVGELRGYPLRQDDEGVANTWSITLTWDFAQLVYSREESQLALAHVHLARVRREAAEKAAALWVERRQRRASLPALSGEARREAALELLRVTAELDAVTGGLYRELLAGEEAELAGEDP
;
A
#
# COMPACT_ATOMS: atom_id res chain seq x y z
N MET A 1 13.67 -51.53 15.97
CA MET A 1 12.99 -50.49 15.17
C MET A 1 12.86 -49.22 16.01
N THR A 2 13.98 -48.53 16.22
CA THR A 2 14.09 -47.39 17.15
C THR A 2 15.09 -46.41 16.56
N GLY A 3 14.71 -45.76 15.47
CA GLY A 3 15.65 -44.94 14.69
C GLY A 3 15.00 -43.89 13.80
N ILE A 4 13.81 -43.39 14.17
CA ILE A 4 13.14 -42.29 13.45
C ILE A 4 12.72 -41.15 14.40
N ALA A 5 12.72 -41.37 15.72
CA ALA A 5 12.27 -40.37 16.70
C ALA A 5 13.29 -39.26 17.03
N LEU A 6 14.45 -39.20 16.35
CA LEU A 6 15.55 -38.27 16.68
C LEU A 6 16.00 -37.41 15.48
N LEU A 7 15.10 -37.12 14.54
CA LEU A 7 15.35 -36.20 13.42
C LEU A 7 14.43 -34.97 13.42
N CYS A 8 13.55 -34.83 14.42
CA CYS A 8 12.86 -33.57 14.72
C CYS A 8 13.68 -32.74 15.71
N ALA A 9 14.99 -32.62 15.47
CA ALA A 9 15.73 -31.48 16.02
C ALA A 9 15.10 -30.25 15.35
N ALA A 10 14.30 -29.52 16.12
CA ALA A 10 13.69 -28.26 15.73
C ALA A 10 14.71 -27.49 14.89
N ALA A 11 14.37 -27.21 13.63
CA ALA A 11 15.14 -26.26 12.85
C ALA A 11 15.12 -24.98 13.67
N ALA A 12 16.21 -24.73 14.42
CA ALA A 12 16.34 -23.55 15.23
C ALA A 12 16.17 -22.38 14.26
N VAL A 13 15.02 -21.71 14.33
CA VAL A 13 14.70 -20.61 13.44
C VAL A 13 15.85 -19.62 13.60
N ALA A 14 16.64 -19.48 12.54
CA ALA A 14 17.82 -18.64 12.58
C ALA A 14 17.36 -17.19 12.75
N GLU A 15 18.01 -16.47 13.66
CA GLU A 15 17.69 -15.06 13.87
C GLU A 15 17.93 -14.26 12.58
N PRO A 16 16.94 -13.49 12.10
CA PRO A 16 17.10 -12.65 10.91
C PRO A 16 18.26 -11.66 11.07
N ALA A 17 18.98 -11.42 9.98
CA ALA A 17 20.05 -10.44 9.99
C ALA A 17 19.51 -9.02 10.19
N LEU A 18 20.31 -8.12 10.77
CA LEU A 18 19.91 -6.72 10.98
C LEU A 18 19.37 -6.05 9.71
N ARG A 19 20.04 -6.28 8.56
CA ARG A 19 19.61 -5.73 7.26
C ARG A 19 18.25 -6.28 6.82
N GLU A 20 17.95 -7.53 7.13
CA GLU A 20 16.68 -8.17 6.81
C GLU A 20 15.55 -7.59 7.66
N ALA A 21 15.79 -7.41 8.97
CA ALA A 21 14.85 -6.74 9.88
C ALA A 21 14.56 -5.30 9.44
N GLN A 22 15.59 -4.53 9.08
CA GLN A 22 15.42 -3.17 8.56
C GLN A 22 14.64 -3.15 7.24
N ALA A 23 14.96 -4.04 6.30
CA ALA A 23 14.26 -4.11 5.02
C ALA A 23 12.79 -4.55 5.18
N ALA A 24 12.51 -5.49 6.09
CA ALA A 24 11.14 -5.90 6.42
C ALA A 24 10.34 -4.75 7.02
N ALA A 25 10.92 -4.02 7.98
CA ALA A 25 10.30 -2.85 8.58
C ALA A 25 10.00 -1.73 7.55
N GLN A 26 10.92 -1.46 6.63
CA GLN A 26 10.69 -0.51 5.54
C GLN A 26 9.51 -0.91 4.66
N ARG A 27 9.43 -2.20 4.30
CA ARG A 27 8.34 -2.72 3.47
C ARG A 27 6.99 -2.64 4.20
N ALA A 28 6.96 -3.03 5.48
CA ALA A 28 5.75 -3.00 6.30
C ALA A 28 5.22 -1.57 6.51
N ALA A 29 6.11 -0.59 6.70
CA ALA A 29 5.70 0.78 7.00
C ALA A 29 5.18 1.58 5.78
N GLY A 30 5.70 1.32 4.58
CA GLY A 30 5.34 2.16 3.42
C GLY A 30 5.55 1.53 2.05
N GLY A 31 5.76 0.21 1.95
CA GLY A 31 6.05 -0.47 0.69
C GLY A 31 7.47 -0.18 0.16
N THR A 32 7.69 -0.29 -1.15
CA THR A 32 9.03 -0.13 -1.74
C THR A 32 9.19 1.17 -2.54
N ALA A 33 10.43 1.65 -2.66
CA ALA A 33 10.75 2.78 -3.53
C ALA A 33 10.46 2.47 -5.02
N ALA A 34 10.52 1.19 -5.41
CA ALA A 34 10.15 0.76 -6.76
C ALA A 34 8.64 0.95 -7.02
N ASP A 35 7.79 0.70 -6.02
CA ASP A 35 6.35 0.94 -6.15
C ASP A 35 6.02 2.42 -6.32
N ASP A 36 6.74 3.29 -5.60
CA ASP A 36 6.59 4.75 -5.71
C ASP A 36 6.98 5.24 -7.11
N ALA A 37 8.11 4.77 -7.64
CA ALA A 37 8.53 5.06 -9.01
C ALA A 37 7.50 4.55 -10.04
N GLY A 38 6.92 3.37 -9.79
CA GLY A 38 5.84 2.82 -10.59
C GLY A 38 4.58 3.69 -10.58
N ARG A 39 4.21 4.27 -9.43
CA ARG A 39 3.08 5.21 -9.34
C ARG A 39 3.33 6.47 -10.17
N THR A 40 4.52 7.06 -10.06
CA THR A 40 4.91 8.23 -10.85
C THR A 40 4.90 7.93 -12.36
N ALA A 41 5.42 6.76 -12.77
CA ALA A 41 5.41 6.35 -14.16
C ALA A 41 3.98 6.15 -14.71
N ARG A 42 3.06 5.58 -13.91
CA ARG A 42 1.66 5.43 -14.30
C ARG A 42 0.96 6.79 -14.44
N LEU A 43 1.19 7.72 -13.52
CA LEU A 43 0.67 9.09 -13.60
C LEU A 43 1.14 9.80 -14.88
N ARG A 44 2.45 9.72 -15.18
CA ARG A 44 2.98 10.31 -16.42
C ARG A 44 2.38 9.68 -17.67
N ARG A 45 2.12 8.36 -17.66
CA ARG A 45 1.47 7.66 -18.78
C ARG A 45 -0.01 8.03 -18.93
N SER A 46 -0.74 8.31 -17.85
CA SER A 46 -2.15 8.69 -17.95
C SER A 46 -2.34 10.03 -18.68
N HIS A 47 -1.37 10.95 -18.61
CA HIS A 47 -1.44 12.21 -19.35
C HIS A 47 -1.35 12.03 -20.89
N TRP A 48 -0.94 10.85 -21.38
CA TRP A 48 -0.99 10.55 -22.82
C TRP A 48 -2.37 10.10 -23.31
N ALA A 49 -3.25 9.69 -22.39
CA ALA A 49 -4.58 9.21 -22.74
C ALA A 49 -5.50 10.40 -23.03
N PRO A 50 -6.23 10.42 -24.16
CA PRO A 50 -7.28 11.41 -24.38
C PRO A 50 -8.45 11.20 -23.45
N LEU A 51 -9.16 12.30 -23.17
CA LEU A 51 -10.50 12.23 -22.61
C LEU A 51 -11.52 12.10 -23.74
N LEU A 52 -12.30 11.01 -23.72
CA LEU A 52 -13.38 10.74 -24.65
C LEU A 52 -14.72 11.11 -24.00
N ARG A 53 -15.47 12.01 -24.64
CA ARG A 53 -16.82 12.40 -24.21
C ARG A 53 -17.80 12.15 -25.34
N GLY A 54 -18.78 11.27 -25.10
CA GLY A 54 -19.91 11.08 -26.00
C GLY A 54 -21.13 11.83 -25.47
N GLU A 55 -21.81 12.56 -26.33
CA GLU A 55 -23.10 13.18 -26.01
C GLU A 55 -24.15 12.73 -27.02
N LEU A 56 -25.34 12.40 -26.50
CA LEU A 56 -26.51 12.11 -27.32
C LEU A 56 -27.56 13.14 -26.94
N LEU A 57 -27.90 14.00 -27.90
CA LEU A 57 -28.93 15.02 -27.76
C LEU A 57 -30.10 14.64 -28.66
N ARG A 58 -31.25 14.37 -28.06
CA ARG A 58 -32.51 14.34 -28.78
C ARG A 58 -33.19 15.69 -28.61
N ARG A 59 -33.52 16.32 -29.72
CA ARG A 59 -34.23 17.60 -29.76
C ARG A 59 -35.50 17.41 -30.57
N ASP A 60 -36.63 17.58 -29.90
CA ASP A 60 -37.93 17.64 -30.54
C ASP A 60 -38.18 19.12 -30.88
N ASP A 61 -38.12 19.47 -32.17
CA ASP A 61 -38.39 20.83 -32.64
C ASP A 61 -39.83 20.90 -33.14
N LEU A 62 -40.62 21.77 -32.51
CA LEU A 62 -41.95 22.14 -32.95
C LEU A 62 -41.85 23.50 -33.66
N HIS A 63 -42.05 23.51 -34.97
CA HIS A 63 -42.06 24.74 -35.76
C HIS A 63 -43.40 24.91 -36.46
N SER A 64 -44.18 25.90 -36.01
CA SER A 64 -45.40 26.32 -36.69
C SER A 64 -45.08 27.44 -37.68
N ARG A 65 -45.29 27.21 -38.98
CA ARG A 65 -45.23 28.26 -39.99
C ARG A 65 -46.64 28.67 -40.38
N VAL A 66 -46.89 29.98 -40.39
CA VAL A 66 -48.17 30.56 -40.83
C VAL A 66 -47.92 31.32 -42.13
N GLY A 67 -48.71 31.01 -43.16
CA GLY A 67 -48.65 31.69 -44.45
C GLY A 67 -50.03 31.75 -45.11
N GLU A 68 -50.09 32.36 -46.29
CA GLU A 68 -51.31 32.39 -47.12
C GLU A 68 -51.04 31.70 -48.46
N LEU A 69 -51.93 30.78 -48.84
CA LEU A 69 -51.92 30.17 -50.16
C LEU A 69 -53.28 30.41 -50.82
N ARG A 70 -53.30 31.23 -51.88
CA ARG A 70 -54.53 31.60 -52.63
C ARG A 70 -55.64 32.22 -51.75
N GLY A 71 -55.26 33.09 -50.81
CA GLY A 71 -56.22 33.83 -49.98
C GLY A 71 -56.86 33.04 -48.84
N TYR A 72 -56.40 31.81 -48.58
CA TYR A 72 -56.76 31.04 -47.40
C TYR A 72 -55.56 30.95 -46.44
N PRO A 73 -55.77 31.10 -45.12
CA PRO A 73 -54.70 30.94 -44.14
C PRO A 73 -54.27 29.48 -44.10
N LEU A 74 -53.00 29.23 -44.34
CA LEU A 74 -52.37 27.92 -44.25
C LEU A 74 -51.50 27.89 -42.99
N ARG A 75 -51.82 26.97 -42.09
CA ARG A 75 -50.97 26.64 -40.95
C ARG A 75 -50.32 25.29 -41.24
N GLN A 76 -48.99 25.27 -41.26
CA GLN A 76 -48.22 24.04 -41.35
C GLN A 76 -47.47 23.87 -40.04
N ASP A 77 -47.83 22.82 -39.31
CA ASP A 77 -47.11 22.39 -38.12
C ASP A 77 -46.12 21.30 -38.59
N ASP A 78 -44.83 21.65 -38.64
CA ASP A 78 -43.77 20.70 -38.96
C ASP A 78 -43.24 20.12 -37.63
N GLU A 79 -43.47 18.82 -37.43
CA GLU A 79 -42.90 18.06 -36.32
C GLU A 79 -41.58 17.42 -36.76
N GLY A 80 -40.47 17.92 -36.22
CA GLY A 80 -39.13 17.39 -36.50
C GLY A 80 -38.54 16.74 -35.26
N VAL A 81 -38.12 15.48 -35.36
CA VAL A 81 -37.29 14.83 -34.34
C VAL A 81 -35.86 14.82 -34.84
N ALA A 82 -34.98 15.59 -34.18
CA ALA A 82 -33.56 15.60 -34.47
C ALA A 82 -32.80 14.82 -33.39
N ASN A 83 -32.04 13.80 -33.81
CA ASN A 83 -31.12 13.07 -32.94
C ASN A 83 -29.69 13.44 -33.35
N THR A 84 -28.99 14.14 -32.47
CA THR A 84 -27.58 14.51 -32.65
C THR A 84 -26.73 13.68 -31.71
N TRP A 85 -25.75 12.97 -32.25
CA TRP A 85 -24.70 12.34 -31.47
C TRP A 85 -23.38 13.07 -31.73
N SER A 86 -22.64 13.37 -30.67
CA SER A 86 -21.32 13.98 -30.76
C SER A 86 -20.31 13.13 -29.98
N ILE A 87 -19.11 13.01 -30.54
CA ILE A 87 -17.96 12.38 -29.88
C ILE A 87 -16.86 13.42 -29.86
N THR A 88 -16.50 13.87 -28.67
CA THR A 88 -15.45 14.85 -28.45
C THR A 88 -14.24 14.15 -27.83
N LEU A 89 -13.08 14.37 -28.45
CA LEU A 89 -11.80 13.85 -27.98
C LEU A 89 -10.93 15.03 -27.57
N THR A 90 -10.49 15.05 -26.32
CA THR A 90 -9.72 16.16 -25.76
C THR A 90 -8.37 15.66 -25.26
N TRP A 91 -7.30 16.28 -25.73
CA TRP A 91 -5.95 16.10 -25.21
C TRP A 91 -5.47 17.40 -24.56
N ASP A 92 -4.97 17.29 -23.33
CA ASP A 92 -4.31 18.37 -22.63
C ASP A 92 -2.80 18.10 -22.57
N PHE A 93 -2.06 18.63 -23.55
CA PHE A 93 -0.62 18.48 -23.61
C PHE A 93 0.13 19.34 -22.57
N ALA A 94 -0.54 20.30 -21.90
CA ALA A 94 0.10 21.11 -20.86
C ALA A 94 0.51 20.24 -19.65
N GLN A 95 -0.30 19.22 -19.35
CA GLN A 95 -0.03 18.26 -18.27
C GLN A 95 1.16 17.33 -18.56
N LEU A 96 1.62 17.23 -19.81
CA LEU A 96 2.83 16.45 -20.17
C LEU A 96 4.11 17.18 -19.79
N VAL A 97 4.09 18.52 -19.77
CA VAL A 97 5.28 19.33 -19.45
C VAL A 97 5.41 19.50 -17.94
N TYR A 98 4.29 19.79 -17.26
CA TYR A 98 4.26 19.94 -15.81
C TYR A 98 2.85 19.65 -15.27
N SER A 99 2.75 18.75 -14.29
CA SER A 99 1.51 18.49 -13.58
C SER A 99 1.65 18.83 -12.09
N ARG A 100 0.68 19.57 -11.55
CA ARG A 100 0.62 19.87 -10.11
C ARG A 100 0.52 18.59 -9.27
N GLU A 101 -0.14 17.58 -9.82
CA GLU A 101 -0.30 16.26 -9.21
C GLU A 101 1.05 15.56 -9.03
N GLU A 102 2.00 15.75 -9.95
CA GLU A 102 3.35 15.21 -9.83
C GLU A 102 4.10 15.83 -8.64
N SER A 103 3.91 17.13 -8.38
CA SER A 103 4.51 17.79 -7.21
C SER A 103 3.91 17.28 -5.90
N GLN A 104 2.58 17.06 -5.85
CA GLN A 104 1.90 16.48 -4.70
C GLN A 104 2.34 15.03 -4.46
N LEU A 105 2.47 14.24 -5.52
CA LEU A 105 2.96 12.87 -5.46
C LEU A 105 4.42 12.82 -4.98
N ALA A 106 5.26 13.74 -5.43
CA ALA A 106 6.64 13.85 -4.96
C ALA A 106 6.71 14.17 -3.45
N LEU A 107 5.87 15.08 -2.97
CA LEU A 107 5.77 15.37 -1.52
C LEU A 107 5.33 14.14 -0.73
N ALA A 108 4.34 13.39 -1.23
CA ALA A 108 3.90 12.14 -0.62
C ALA A 108 5.02 11.10 -0.57
N HIS A 109 5.82 10.97 -1.63
CA HIS A 109 6.96 10.06 -1.68
C HIS A 109 8.07 10.44 -0.70
N VAL A 110 8.34 11.74 -0.50
CA VAL A 110 9.29 12.21 0.52
C VAL A 110 8.80 11.82 1.92
N HIS A 111 7.51 11.99 2.19
CA HIS A 111 6.93 11.58 3.47
C HIS A 111 7.03 10.06 3.69
N LEU A 112 6.69 9.25 2.68
CA LEU A 112 6.84 7.79 2.75
C LEU A 112 8.29 7.36 2.94
N ALA A 113 9.25 7.99 2.26
CA ALA A 113 10.66 7.72 2.43
C ALA A 113 11.13 7.98 3.87
N ARG A 114 10.64 9.07 4.49
CA ARG A 114 10.89 9.37 5.89
C ARG A 114 10.31 8.31 6.83
N VAL A 115 9.05 7.93 6.64
CA VAL A 115 8.39 6.88 7.44
C VAL A 115 9.15 5.55 7.35
N ARG A 116 9.61 5.16 6.16
CA ARG A 116 10.42 3.94 5.98
C ARG A 116 11.75 4.03 6.73
N ARG A 117 12.41 5.19 6.71
CA ARG A 117 13.66 5.41 7.44
C ARG A 117 13.44 5.30 8.94
N GLU A 118 12.41 5.96 9.47
CA GLU A 118 12.06 5.91 10.89
C GLU A 118 11.72 4.47 11.33
N ALA A 119 10.98 3.72 10.52
CA ALA A 119 10.70 2.30 10.77
C ALA A 119 11.97 1.43 10.78
N ALA A 120 12.90 1.67 9.84
CA ALA A 120 14.17 0.95 9.77
C ALA A 120 15.06 1.25 10.99
N GLU A 121 15.11 2.52 11.43
CA GLU A 121 15.86 2.95 12.60
C GLU A 121 15.27 2.32 13.88
N LYS A 122 13.94 2.31 14.02
CA LYS A 122 13.25 1.64 15.14
C LYS A 122 13.54 0.14 15.15
N ALA A 123 13.43 -0.54 14.01
CA ALA A 123 13.74 -1.97 13.92
C ALA A 123 15.20 -2.27 14.27
N ALA A 124 16.14 -1.40 13.87
CA ALA A 124 17.55 -1.57 14.21
C ALA A 124 17.82 -1.43 15.71
N ALA A 125 17.21 -0.44 16.36
CA ALA A 125 17.33 -0.25 17.81
C ALA A 125 16.80 -1.47 18.57
N LEU A 126 15.59 -1.95 18.23
CA LEU A 126 15.00 -3.13 18.85
C LEU A 126 15.81 -4.41 18.57
N TRP A 127 16.39 -4.56 17.37
CA TRP A 127 17.25 -5.70 17.03
C TRP A 127 18.50 -5.75 17.91
N VAL A 128 19.16 -4.60 18.11
CA VAL A 128 20.33 -4.50 18.99
C VAL A 128 19.95 -4.79 20.44
N GLU A 129 18.84 -4.23 20.90
CA GLU A 129 18.31 -4.47 22.26
C GLU A 129 18.02 -5.96 22.48
N ARG A 130 17.32 -6.60 21.54
CA ARG A 130 17.05 -8.05 21.57
C ARG A 130 18.34 -8.85 21.68
N ARG A 131 19.34 -8.53 20.86
CA ARG A 131 20.63 -9.23 20.87
C ARG A 131 21.36 -9.07 22.20
N GLN A 132 21.31 -7.90 22.81
CA GLN A 132 21.89 -7.65 24.13
C GLN A 132 21.17 -8.43 25.23
N ARG A 133 19.83 -8.40 25.26
CA ARG A 133 19.00 -9.14 26.24
C ARG A 133 19.18 -10.65 26.10
N ARG A 134 19.24 -11.16 24.86
CA ARG A 134 19.50 -12.58 24.60
C ARG A 134 20.90 -13.01 25.04
N ALA A 135 21.89 -12.13 24.93
CA ALA A 135 23.25 -12.40 25.42
C ALA A 135 23.38 -12.38 26.95
N SER A 136 22.50 -11.64 27.66
CA SER A 136 22.53 -11.59 29.13
C SER A 136 21.78 -12.74 29.80
N LEU A 137 20.80 -13.35 29.13
CA LEU A 137 19.98 -14.46 29.66
C LEU A 137 20.77 -15.63 30.28
N PRO A 138 21.89 -16.13 29.68
CA PRO A 138 22.64 -17.24 30.26
C PRO A 138 23.30 -16.93 31.61
N ALA A 139 23.53 -15.65 31.92
CA ALA A 139 24.14 -15.24 33.19
C ALA A 139 23.12 -15.12 34.34
N LEU A 140 21.83 -15.22 34.04
CA LEU A 140 20.73 -15.09 34.99
C LEU A 140 20.16 -16.47 35.36
N SER A 141 19.60 -16.59 36.56
CA SER A 141 18.92 -17.80 37.03
C SER A 141 17.69 -17.46 37.87
N GLY A 142 16.77 -18.41 37.99
CA GLY A 142 15.54 -18.26 38.77
C GLY A 142 14.63 -17.14 38.27
N GLU A 143 14.03 -16.40 39.20
CA GLU A 143 13.07 -15.33 38.92
C GLU A 143 13.65 -14.22 38.02
N ALA A 144 14.91 -13.84 38.23
CA ALA A 144 15.58 -12.81 37.43
C ALA A 144 15.74 -13.24 35.96
N ARG A 145 15.93 -14.55 35.70
CA ARG A 145 15.96 -15.08 34.33
C ARG A 145 14.58 -15.03 33.69
N ARG A 146 13.53 -15.39 34.45
CA ARG A 146 12.15 -15.38 33.98
C ARG A 146 11.69 -13.97 33.58
N GLU A 147 12.00 -12.97 34.41
CA GLU A 147 11.70 -11.56 34.11
C GLU A 147 12.45 -11.09 32.85
N ALA A 148 13.75 -11.40 32.73
CA ALA A 148 14.53 -11.08 31.54
C ALA A 148 14.01 -11.77 30.27
N ALA A 149 13.46 -12.98 30.39
CA ALA A 149 12.86 -13.72 29.27
C ALA A 149 11.52 -13.11 28.83
N LEU A 150 10.67 -12.68 29.78
CA LEU A 150 9.44 -11.94 29.47
C LEU A 150 9.74 -10.61 28.75
N GLU A 151 10.79 -9.94 29.19
CA GLU A 151 11.25 -8.72 28.55
C GLU A 151 11.83 -8.97 27.15
N LEU A 152 12.56 -10.07 26.94
CA LEU A 152 13.00 -10.48 25.61
C LEU A 152 11.79 -10.72 24.69
N LEU A 153 10.78 -11.44 25.18
CA LEU A 153 9.52 -11.68 24.47
C LEU A 153 8.84 -10.38 24.05
N ARG A 154 8.76 -9.40 24.95
CA ARG A 154 8.21 -8.08 24.65
C ARG A 154 8.96 -7.41 23.50
N VAL A 155 10.29 -7.39 23.54
CA VAL A 155 11.09 -6.80 22.45
C VAL A 155 10.90 -7.57 21.15
N THR A 156 10.84 -8.90 21.19
CA THR A 156 10.57 -9.74 20.01
C THR A 156 9.19 -9.46 19.43
N ALA A 157 8.16 -9.24 20.26
CA ALA A 157 6.81 -8.87 19.82
C ALA A 157 6.77 -7.47 19.20
N GLU A 158 7.46 -6.50 19.79
CA GLU A 158 7.61 -5.15 19.22
C GLU A 158 8.33 -5.18 17.86
N LEU A 159 9.34 -6.04 17.71
CA LEU A 159 10.00 -6.29 16.43
C LEU A 159 9.06 -6.92 15.41
N ASP A 160 8.27 -7.92 15.80
CA ASP A 160 7.31 -8.57 14.90
C ASP A 160 6.29 -7.57 14.35
N ALA A 161 5.75 -6.72 15.23
CA ALA A 161 4.79 -5.68 14.86
C ALA A 161 5.38 -4.68 13.85
N VAL A 162 6.64 -4.26 14.04
CA VAL A 162 7.30 -3.29 13.14
C VAL A 162 7.73 -3.93 11.81
N THR A 163 8.12 -5.21 11.83
CA THR A 163 8.62 -5.93 10.65
C THR A 163 7.52 -6.61 9.83
N GLY A 164 6.28 -6.64 10.34
CA GLY A 164 5.13 -7.21 9.64
C GLY A 164 5.09 -8.74 9.66
N GLY A 165 5.56 -9.37 10.74
CA GLY A 165 5.49 -10.83 10.90
C GLY A 165 6.81 -11.59 10.71
N LEU A 166 7.95 -10.90 10.56
CA LEU A 166 9.25 -11.55 10.34
C LEU A 166 9.72 -12.35 11.57
N TYR A 167 9.31 -11.94 12.77
CA TYR A 167 9.74 -12.54 14.04
C TYR A 167 8.70 -13.51 14.61
N ARG A 168 7.57 -13.73 13.94
CA ARG A 168 6.45 -14.52 14.43
C ARG A 168 6.84 -15.93 14.90
N GLU A 169 7.67 -16.63 14.15
CA GLU A 169 8.11 -17.99 14.51
C GLU A 169 9.08 -17.97 15.70
N LEU A 170 9.95 -16.97 15.79
CA LEU A 170 10.83 -16.78 16.93
C LEU A 170 10.06 -16.42 18.20
N LEU A 171 9.05 -15.55 18.08
CA LEU A 171 8.17 -15.18 19.17
C LEU A 171 7.44 -16.41 19.73
N ALA A 172 6.82 -17.21 18.85
CA ALA A 172 6.13 -18.42 19.25
C ALA A 172 7.07 -19.46 19.91
N GLY A 173 8.31 -19.57 19.42
CA GLY A 173 9.33 -20.42 20.03
C GLY A 173 9.72 -19.96 21.43
N GLU A 174 9.98 -18.66 21.61
CA GLU A 174 10.31 -18.08 22.92
C GLU A 174 9.14 -18.18 23.91
N GLU A 175 7.90 -18.03 23.44
CA GLU A 175 6.70 -18.20 24.26
C GLU A 175 6.55 -19.64 24.75
N ALA A 176 6.82 -20.61 23.87
CA ALA A 176 6.79 -22.03 24.21
C ALA A 176 7.92 -22.42 25.19
N GLU A 177 9.12 -21.86 25.03
CA GLU A 177 10.24 -22.08 25.96
C GLU A 177 9.89 -21.57 27.37
N LEU A 178 9.33 -20.36 27.47
CA LEU A 178 8.94 -19.78 28.76
C LEU A 178 7.77 -20.53 29.40
N ALA A 179 6.82 -21.04 28.62
CA ALA A 179 5.71 -21.84 29.12
C ALA A 179 6.15 -23.22 29.64
N GLY A 180 7.28 -23.75 29.14
CA GLY A 180 7.88 -25.00 29.61
C GLY A 180 8.73 -24.85 30.88
N GLU A 181 9.15 -23.63 31.23
CA GLU A 181 9.78 -23.30 32.52
C GLU A 181 8.67 -23.13 33.58
N ASP A 182 8.18 -24.26 34.13
CA ASP A 182 7.26 -24.28 35.28
C ASP A 182 7.82 -23.45 36.47
N PRO A 183 6.97 -22.75 37.25
CA PRO A 183 7.38 -21.86 38.35
C PRO A 183 8.13 -22.56 39.50
#